data_AF-A0A3C0C9T6-F1
#
_entry.id   AF-A0A3C0C9T6-F1
#
_cell.length_a   1.000
_cell.length_b   1.000
_cell.length_c   1.000
_cell.angle_alpha   90.00
_cell.angle_beta   90.00
_cell.angle_gamma   90.00
#
_symmetry.space_group_name_H-M   'P 1'
#
loop_
_entity.id
_entity.type
_entity.pdbx_description
1 polymer ?
#
loop_
_entity_poly.entity_id
_entity_poly.type
_entity_poly.pdbx_seq_one_letter_code
_entity_poly.pdbx_strand_id
1 'polypeptide(L)' 'MNNLCPLAKGNYGYTMRTTSYLLSTLKETPAEAVLASHRLMLRAGLIRQIGQGLYTWLPLGLRVL' A
#
# COMPACT_ATOMS: atom_id res chain seq x y z
N MET A 1 -14.15 33.04 15.57
CA MET A 1 -14.38 33.35 14.15
C MET A 1 -13.43 32.47 13.35
N ASN A 2 -13.63 31.15 13.39
CA ASN A 2 -14.54 30.39 12.50
C ASN A 2 -13.89 30.38 11.12
N ASN A 3 -13.35 29.28 10.61
CA ASN A 3 -14.13 28.09 10.27
C ASN A 3 -13.23 26.84 10.29
N LEU A 4 -13.35 26.06 11.37
CA LEU A 4 -13.13 24.62 11.28
C LEU A 4 -14.11 24.09 10.22
N CYS A 5 -13.55 23.50 9.17
CA CYS A 5 -14.32 22.90 8.07
C CYS A 5 -15.34 21.89 8.64
N PRO A 6 -16.64 22.00 8.32
CA PRO A 6 -17.70 21.22 8.93
C PRO A 6 -17.94 19.88 8.20
N LEU A 7 -16.89 19.12 7.88
CA LEU A 7 -17.01 17.81 7.21
C LEU A 7 -16.88 16.60 8.15
N ALA A 8 -16.95 16.80 9.46
CA ALA A 8 -17.01 15.74 10.48
C ALA A 8 -18.43 15.15 10.66
N LYS A 9 -19.18 14.94 9.57
CA LYS A 9 -20.46 14.21 9.60
C LYS A 9 -20.48 13.09 8.57
N GLY A 10 -19.78 12.03 8.90
CA GLY A 10 -19.81 10.75 8.20
C GLY A 10 -18.99 9.74 8.98
N ASN A 11 -19.67 8.85 9.72
CA ASN A 11 -19.05 7.71 10.38
C ASN A 11 -18.60 6.69 9.31
N TYR A 12 -17.51 6.98 8.60
CA TYR A 12 -16.77 6.02 7.78
C TYR A 12 -15.31 6.04 8.23
N GLY A 13 -15.10 5.70 9.49
CA GLY A 13 -13.80 5.76 10.16
C GLY A 13 -12.90 4.62 9.73
N TYR A 14 -12.11 4.82 8.68
CA TYR A 14 -10.90 4.04 8.45
C TYR A 14 -9.68 4.87 8.87
N THR A 15 -9.61 5.21 10.16
CA THR A 15 -8.47 5.92 10.72
C THR A 15 -7.36 4.92 10.99
N MET A 16 -6.59 4.58 9.95
CA MET A 16 -5.51 3.61 10.08
C MET A 16 -4.17 4.36 10.22
N ARG A 17 -3.52 4.22 11.38
CA ARG A 17 -2.23 4.86 11.65
C ARG A 17 -1.12 4.12 10.89
N THR A 18 -0.37 4.83 10.05
CA THR A 18 0.75 4.29 9.27
C THR A 18 1.83 3.65 10.15
N THR A 19 2.02 4.13 11.37
CA THR A 19 2.95 3.56 12.36
C THR A 19 2.58 2.13 12.78
N SER A 20 1.29 1.78 12.78
CA SER A 20 0.83 0.42 13.13
C SER A 20 0.79 -0.51 11.91
N TYR A 21 1.24 -0.03 10.74
CA TYR A 21 1.20 -0.78 9.50
C TYR A 21 2.59 -1.14 9.02
N LEU A 22 2.72 -2.37 8.52
CA LEU A 22 3.94 -2.84 7.90
C LEU A 22 4.01 -2.28 6.47
N LEU A 23 4.60 -1.10 6.33
CA LEU A 23 4.89 -0.46 5.05
C LEU A 23 6.27 -0.92 4.56
N SER A 24 6.31 -1.99 3.75
CA SER A 24 7.55 -2.50 3.14
C SER A 24 7.81 -1.81 1.80
N THR A 25 7.94 -0.48 1.80
CA THR A 25 8.29 0.25 0.57
C THR A 25 9.75 0.02 0.23
N LEU A 26 10.02 -0.43 -1.00
CA LEU A 26 11.37 -0.68 -1.47
C LEU A 26 11.91 0.55 -2.22
N LYS A 27 13.15 0.97 -1.89
CA LYS A 27 13.84 2.07 -2.59
C LYS A 27 14.36 1.63 -3.95
N GLU A 28 14.77 0.37 -4.04
CA GLU A 28 15.26 -0.26 -5.25
C GLU A 28 14.17 -1.17 -5.82
N THR A 29 13.85 -0.98 -7.09
CA THR A 29 12.92 -1.86 -7.80
C THR A 29 13.71 -3.06 -8.32
N PRO A 30 13.36 -4.30 -7.95
CA PRO A 30 14.02 -5.48 -8.51
C PRO A 30 13.88 -5.48 -10.04
N ALA A 31 14.95 -5.87 -10.74
CA ALA A 31 15.07 -5.77 -12.19
C ALA A 31 14.19 -6.78 -12.95
N GLU A 32 13.60 -7.73 -12.23
CA GLU A 32 12.76 -8.81 -12.75
C GLU A 32 11.35 -8.36 -13.19
N ALA A 33 10.92 -7.14 -12.84
CA ALA A 33 9.59 -6.65 -13.18
C ALA A 33 9.56 -6.01 -14.58
N VAL A 34 9.20 -6.83 -15.59
CA VAL A 34 9.08 -6.41 -17.01
C VAL A 34 7.95 -5.39 -17.22
N LEU A 35 6.88 -5.43 -16.41
CA LEU A 35 5.70 -4.55 -16.56
C LEU A 35 5.71 -3.40 -15.55
N ALA A 36 5.36 -2.19 -16.00
CA ALA A 36 5.37 -0.99 -15.16
C ALA A 36 4.42 -1.08 -13.95
N SER A 37 3.25 -1.71 -14.10
CA SER A 37 2.31 -1.94 -12.99
C SER A 37 2.91 -2.87 -11.92
N HIS A 38 3.53 -3.96 -12.34
CA HIS A 38 4.20 -4.90 -11.43
C HIS A 38 5.34 -4.21 -10.66
N ARG A 39 6.14 -3.39 -11.35
CA ARG A 39 7.21 -2.59 -10.73
C ARG A 39 6.67 -1.63 -9.66
N LEU A 40 5.53 -0.99 -9.93
CA LEU A 40 4.87 -0.10 -8.96
C LEU A 40 4.29 -0.87 -7.78
N MET A 41 3.69 -2.04 -8.00
CA MET A 41 3.14 -2.88 -6.94
C MET A 41 4.22 -3.39 -5.97
N LEU A 42 5.38 -3.77 -6.49
CA LEU A 42 6.54 -4.14 -5.69
C LEU A 42 7.10 -2.93 -4.91
N ARG A 43 7.22 -1.76 -5.57
CA ARG A 43 7.73 -0.53 -4.94
C ARG A 43 6.82 -0.03 -3.81
N ALA A 44 5.52 -0.08 -4.01
CA ALA A 44 4.51 0.32 -3.04
C ALA A 44 4.37 -0.69 -1.87
N GLY A 45 5.06 -1.83 -1.93
CA GLY A 45 4.97 -2.87 -0.89
C GLY A 45 3.61 -3.58 -0.88
N LEU A 46 2.95 -3.70 -2.04
CA LEU A 46 1.68 -4.41 -2.17
C LEU A 46 1.89 -5.93 -2.28
N ILE A 47 2.97 -6.32 -2.98
CA ILE A 47 3.35 -7.72 -3.20
C ILE A 47 4.85 -7.88 -2.96
N ARG A 48 5.28 -9.10 -2.61
CA ARG A 48 6.69 -9.48 -2.51
C ARG A 48 6.93 -10.80 -3.23
N GLN A 49 7.98 -10.84 -4.03
CA GLN A 49 8.39 -12.07 -4.70
C GLN A 49 9.13 -13.00 -3.72
N ILE A 50 8.71 -14.26 -3.68
CA ILE A 50 9.32 -15.32 -2.85
C ILE A 50 10.13 -16.31 -3.70
N GLY A 51 9.81 -16.40 -5.00
CA GLY A 51 10.46 -17.27 -5.97
C GLY A 51 10.03 -16.92 -7.40
N GLN A 52 10.44 -17.72 -8.38
CA GLN A 52 10.00 -17.52 -9.77
C GLN A 52 8.50 -17.79 -9.90
N GLY A 53 7.73 -16.75 -10.25
CA GLY A 53 6.26 -16.83 -10.39
C GLY A 53 5.47 -16.89 -9.09
N LEU A 54 6.13 -16.89 -7.92
CA LEU A 54 5.48 -16.92 -6.61
C LEU A 54 5.53 -15.56 -5.94
N TYR A 55 4.35 -15.03 -5.62
CA TYR A 55 4.15 -13.74 -4.97
C TYR A 55 3.37 -13.91 -3.68
N THR A 56 3.82 -13.24 -2.62
CA THR A 56 3.05 -13.08 -1.39
C THR A 56 2.41 -11.69 -1.36
N TRP A 57 1.19 -11.62 -0.86
CA TRP A 57 0.44 -10.38 -0.70
C TRP A 57 0.71 -9.79 0.67
N LEU A 58 1.07 -8.50 0.71
CA LEU A 58 1.26 -7.77 1.95
C LEU A 58 -0.07 -7.19 2.44
N PRO A 59 -0.17 -6.75 3.71
CA PRO A 59 -1.40 -6.20 4.28
C PRO A 59 -2.04 -5.06 3.48
N LEU A 60 -1.25 -4.29 2.73
CA LEU A 60 -1.76 -3.30 1.79
C LEU A 60 -2.32 -3.91 0.50
N GLY A 61 -1.65 -4.91 -0.07
CA GLY A 61 -2.14 -5.63 -1.24
C GLY A 61 -3.46 -6.36 -0.97
N LEU A 62 -3.61 -6.94 0.22
CA LEU A 62 -4.84 -7.58 0.69
C LEU A 62 -6.03 -6.62 0.88
N ARG A 63 -5.77 -5.30 0.99
CA ARG A 63 -6.83 -4.28 1.15
C ARG A 63 -7.29 -3.68 -0.18
N VAL A 64 -6.55 -3.94 -1.26
CA VAL A 64 -6.87 -3.50 -2.62
C VAL A 64 -7.71 -4.55 -3.37
N LEU A 65 -7.57 -5.82 -2.98
CA LEU A 65 -8.34 -6.94 -3.52
C LEU A 65 -9.77 -6.93 -2.96
#